data_AF-A0A350MLF8-F1
#
_entry.id   AF-A0A350MLF8-F1
#
_cell.length_a   1.000
_cell.length_b   1.000
_cell.length_c   1.000
_cell.angle_alpha   90.00
_cell.angle_beta   90.00
_cell.angle_gamma   90.00
#
_symmetry.space_group_name_H-M   'P 1'
#
loop_
_entity.id
_entity.type
_entity.pdbx_description
1 polymer ?
#
loop_
_entity_poly.entity_id
_entity_poly.type
_entity_poly.pdbx_seq_one_letter_code
_entity_poly.pdbx_strand_id
1 'polypeptide(L)'
;MIDGRWDGIKGYLTYTKLMLNQVMENYKNFWQIEKAFCIFKTDLRIRPIYHRIRNHIESHICIAFAAYCILKDMERVLLEE
;
A
#
# COMPACT_ATOMS: atom_id res chain seq x y z
N MET A 1 -7.99 -2.53 33.05
CA MET A 1 -7.75 -2.72 31.61
C MET A 1 -6.25 -2.91 31.41
N ILE A 2 -5.83 -4.13 31.07
CA ILE A 2 -4.42 -4.49 30.90
C ILE A 2 -3.89 -4.10 29.51
N ASP A 3 -4.77 -3.76 28.57
CA ASP A 3 -4.44 -3.47 27.16
C ASP A 3 -3.73 -2.13 26.92
N GLY A 4 -3.95 -1.11 27.75
CA GLY A 4 -3.32 0.22 27.55
C GLY A 4 -1.82 0.25 27.82
N ARG A 5 -1.26 -0.80 28.43
CA ARG A 5 0.17 -0.84 28.83
C ARG A 5 1.12 -1.10 27.66
N TRP A 6 0.60 -1.62 26.56
CA TRP A 6 1.37 -1.96 25.35
C TRP A 6 0.96 -1.13 24.14
N ASP A 7 0.05 -0.17 24.33
CA ASP A 7 -0.44 0.69 23.26
C ASP A 7 0.70 1.61 22.77
N GLY A 8 1.03 1.51 21.48
CA GLY A 8 2.14 2.25 20.86
C GLY A 8 3.50 1.54 20.81
N ILE A 9 3.63 0.31 21.34
CA ILE A 9 4.88 -0.47 21.18
C ILE A 9 4.85 -1.21 19.83
N LYS A 10 5.81 -0.91 18.96
CA LYS A 10 5.94 -1.53 17.64
C LYS A 10 7.18 -2.42 17.58
N GLY A 11 6.98 -3.73 17.65
CA GLY A 11 8.03 -4.74 17.46
C GLY A 11 8.14 -5.17 16.00
N TYR A 12 9.36 -5.29 15.49
CA TYR A 12 9.63 -5.81 14.15
C TYR A 12 10.37 -7.15 14.25
N LEU A 13 9.77 -8.22 13.74
CA LEU A 13 10.39 -9.54 13.63
C LEU A 13 10.80 -9.76 12.17
N THR A 14 12.10 -9.93 11.93
CA THR A 14 12.62 -10.15 10.57
C THR A 14 13.72 -11.20 10.57
N TYR A 15 13.78 -12.00 9.51
CA TYR A 15 14.86 -12.96 9.24
C TYR A 15 16.00 -12.35 8.40
N THR A 16 15.97 -11.03 8.18
CA THR A 16 16.95 -10.35 7.33
C THR A 16 18.28 -10.15 8.06
N LYS A 17 19.38 -10.14 7.31
CA LYS A 17 20.73 -9.82 7.82
C LYS A 17 21.03 -8.31 7.84
N LEU A 18 20.01 -7.49 7.58
CA LEU A 18 20.14 -6.03 7.47
C LEU A 18 20.34 -5.42 8.86
N MET A 19 21.06 -4.28 8.92
CA MET A 19 21.18 -3.54 10.18
C MET A 19 19.84 -2.97 10.62
N LEU A 20 19.66 -2.82 11.93
CA LEU A 20 18.42 -2.32 12.54
C LEU A 20 17.89 -1.04 11.87
N ASN A 21 18.77 -0.08 11.58
CA ASN A 21 18.39 1.17 10.92
C ASN A 21 17.86 0.96 9.49
N GLN A 22 18.44 0.02 8.74
CA GLN A 22 17.98 -0.32 7.38
C GLN A 22 16.66 -1.07 7.41
N VAL A 23 16.46 -1.93 8.41
CA VAL A 23 15.18 -2.61 8.64
C VAL A 23 14.10 -1.55 8.92
N MET A 24 14.36 -0.63 9.84
CA MET A 24 13.43 0.46 10.17
C MET A 24 13.10 1.33 8.96
N GLU A 25 14.10 1.70 8.14
CA GLU A 25 13.89 2.51 6.94
C GLU A 25 13.09 1.76 5.87
N ASN A 26 13.41 0.49 5.62
CA ASN A 26 12.60 -0.35 4.73
C ASN A 26 11.17 -0.48 5.24
N TYR A 27 10.97 -0.55 6.57
CA TYR A 27 9.63 -0.62 7.12
C TYR A 27 8.84 0.68 6.95
N LYS A 28 9.49 1.85 6.91
CA LYS A 28 8.81 3.11 6.56
C LYS A 28 8.30 3.09 5.12
N ASN A 29 9.01 2.44 4.20
CA ASN A 29 8.56 2.34 2.81
C ASN A 29 7.24 1.54 2.66
N PHE A 30 6.91 0.62 3.58
CA PHE A 30 5.59 -0.03 3.57
C PHE A 30 4.44 0.96 3.72
N TRP A 31 4.65 2.11 4.37
CA TRP A 31 3.61 3.14 4.45
C TRP A 31 3.20 3.66 3.06
N GLN A 32 4.12 3.68 2.10
CA GLN A 32 3.79 4.05 0.72
C GLN A 32 2.82 3.05 0.10
N ILE A 33 2.97 1.76 0.42
CA ILE A 33 2.07 0.68 -0.01
C ILE A 33 0.70 0.85 0.68
N GLU A 34 0.67 1.16 1.98
CA GLU A 34 -0.58 1.43 2.69
C GLU A 34 -1.32 2.64 2.10
N LYS A 35 -0.59 3.71 1.77
CA LYS A 35 -1.13 4.89 1.09
C LYS A 35 -1.68 4.52 -0.28
N ALA A 36 -0.98 3.70 -1.06
CA ALA A 36 -1.48 3.16 -2.32
C ALA A 36 -2.80 2.40 -2.13
N PHE A 37 -2.88 1.52 -1.13
CA PHE A 37 -4.12 0.80 -0.81
C PHE A 37 -5.25 1.72 -0.38
N CYS A 38 -4.97 2.83 0.31
CA CYS A 38 -5.96 3.83 0.65
C CYS A 38 -6.58 4.44 -0.63
N ILE A 39 -5.74 4.97 -1.53
CA ILE A 39 -6.14 5.54 -2.82
C ILE A 39 -6.89 4.52 -3.68
N PHE A 40 -6.42 3.27 -3.71
CA PHE A 40 -7.10 2.18 -4.42
C PHE A 40 -8.51 1.91 -3.91
N LYS A 41 -8.73 2.07 -2.60
CA LYS A 41 -10.04 1.84 -1.97
C LYS A 41 -10.98 3.03 -2.18
N THR A 42 -10.47 4.26 -2.12
CA THR A 42 -11.27 5.50 -2.19
C THR A 42 -11.49 5.96 -3.62
N ASP A 43 -10.42 6.19 -4.37
CA ASP A 43 -10.45 6.90 -5.65
C ASP A 43 -10.71 5.93 -6.81
N LEU A 44 -9.95 4.84 -6.85
CA LEU A 44 -10.02 3.86 -7.93
C LEU A 44 -11.06 2.76 -7.69
N ARG A 45 -11.69 2.74 -6.50
CA ARG A 45 -12.73 1.78 -6.10
C ARG A 45 -12.41 0.35 -6.55
N ILE A 46 -11.18 -0.11 -6.28
CA ILE A 46 -10.67 -1.38 -6.80
C ILE A 46 -11.46 -2.60 -6.28
N ARG A 47 -12.22 -2.43 -5.18
CA ARG A 47 -13.03 -3.50 -4.59
C ARG A 47 -14.11 -3.92 -5.60
N PRO A 48 -14.02 -5.14 -6.17
CA PRO A 48 -14.96 -5.60 -7.17
C PRO A 48 -16.23 -6.12 -6.47
N ILE A 49 -17.03 -5.21 -5.89
CA ILE A 49 -18.21 -5.57 -5.08
C ILE A 49 -19.30 -6.22 -5.94
N TYR A 50 -19.41 -5.79 -7.20
CA TYR A 50 -20.49 -6.22 -8.12
C TYR A 50 -20.02 -7.20 -9.20
N HIS A 51 -18.71 -7.50 -9.29
CA HIS A 51 -18.19 -8.44 -10.28
C HIS A 51 -18.19 -9.85 -9.70
N ARG A 52 -18.77 -10.80 -10.44
CA ARG A 52 -18.87 -12.22 -10.03
C ARG A 52 -18.09 -13.16 -10.95
N ILE A 53 -17.89 -12.74 -12.19
CA ILE A 53 -17.14 -13.50 -13.19
C ILE A 53 -15.66 -13.17 -13.05
N ARG A 54 -14.82 -14.20 -12.97
CA ARG A 54 -13.37 -14.09 -12.76
C ARG A 54 -12.71 -13.10 -13.72
N ASN A 55 -12.98 -13.22 -15.02
CA ASN A 55 -12.37 -12.35 -16.03
C ASN A 55 -12.72 -10.87 -15.81
N HIS A 56 -13.92 -10.55 -15.35
CA HIS A 56 -14.31 -9.16 -15.07
C HIS A 56 -13.63 -8.63 -13.81
N ILE A 57 -13.43 -9.48 -12.79
CA ILE A 57 -12.67 -9.14 -11.59
C ILE A 57 -11.22 -8.82 -11.96
N GLU A 58 -10.59 -9.70 -12.75
CA GLU A 58 -9.21 -9.53 -13.20
C GLU A 58 -9.04 -8.27 -14.05
N SER A 59 -9.93 -8.03 -15.01
CA SER A 59 -9.91 -6.80 -15.82
C SER A 59 -10.11 -5.53 -14.99
N HIS A 60 -11.04 -5.54 -14.02
CA HIS A 60 -11.26 -4.38 -13.14
C HIS A 60 -10.02 -4.05 -12.31
N ILE A 61 -9.39 -5.07 -11.73
CA ILE A 61 -8.15 -4.92 -10.96
C ILE A 61 -7.03 -4.40 -11.86
N CYS A 62 -6.90 -4.93 -13.08
CA CYS A 62 -5.87 -4.53 -14.04
C CYS A 62 -6.01 -3.05 -14.44
N ILE A 63 -7.22 -2.62 -14.80
CA ILE A 63 -7.51 -1.24 -15.20
C ILE A 63 -7.26 -0.29 -14.01
N ALA A 64 -7.75 -0.63 -12.82
CA ALA A 64 -7.52 0.18 -11.63
C ALA A 64 -6.03 0.31 -11.28
N PHE A 65 -5.27 -0.78 -11.44
CA PHE A 65 -3.82 -0.78 -11.22
C PHE A 65 -3.09 0.09 -12.25
N ALA A 66 -3.43 -0.03 -13.54
CA ALA A 66 -2.83 0.78 -14.60
C ALA A 66 -3.08 2.28 -14.38
N ALA A 67 -4.30 2.66 -14.00
CA ALA A 67 -4.64 4.05 -13.69
C ALA A 67 -3.86 4.59 -12.49
N TYR A 68 -3.63 3.76 -11.45
CA TYR A 68 -2.77 4.14 -10.34
C TYR A 68 -1.31 4.35 -10.76
N CYS A 69 -0.75 3.49 -11.61
CA CYS A 69 0.60 3.67 -12.12
C CYS A 69 0.76 5.01 -12.84
N ILE A 70 -0.20 5.37 -13.70
CA ILE A 70 -0.21 6.66 -14.39
C ILE A 70 -0.28 7.82 -13.40
N LEU A 71 -1.20 7.76 -12.43
CA LEU A 71 -1.31 8.79 -11.38
C LEU A 71 0.02 8.95 -10.61
N LYS A 72 0.65 7.83 -10.26
CA LYS A 72 1.91 7.84 -9.50
C LYS A 72 3.08 8.38 -10.30
N ASP A 73 3.13 8.07 -11.59
CA ASP A 73 4.13 8.64 -12.49
C ASP A 73 3.90 10.15 -12.69
N MET A 74 2.65 10.60 -12.81
CA MET A 74 2.34 12.03 -12.86
C MET A 74 2.75 12.76 -11.58
N GLU A 75 2.46 12.18 -10.40
CA GLU A 75 2.95 12.71 -9.11
C GLU A 75 4.47 12.80 -9.09
N ARG A 76 5.19 11.79 -9.62
CA ARG A 76 6.66 11.80 -9.68
C ARG A 76 7.17 12.95 -10.54
N VAL A 77 6.65 13.08 -11.75
CA VAL A 77 7.06 14.14 -12.70
C VAL A 77 6.82 15.53 -12.11
N LEU A 78 5.67 15.75 -11.46
CA LEU A 78 5.35 17.04 -10.83
C LEU A 78 6.21 17.39 -9.61
N LEU A 79 6.84 16.40 -8.97
CA LEU A 79 7.75 16.61 -7.84
C LEU A 79 9.22 16.77 -8.28
N GLU A 80 9.53 16.39 -9.52
CA GLU A 80 10.87 16.52 -10.12
C GLU A 80 11.08 17.88 -10.82
N GLU A 81 10.02 18.65 -11.06
CA GLU A 81 10.04 20.09 -11.43
C GLU A 81 10.06 21.01 -10.19
#